data_AF-A0A6N7GJR9-F1
#
_entry.id   AF-A0A6N7GJR9-F1
#
_cell.length_a   1.000
_cell.length_b   1.000
_cell.length_c   1.000
_cell.angle_alpha   90.00
_cell.angle_beta   90.00
_cell.angle_gamma   90.00
#
_symmetry.space_group_name_H-M   'P 1'
#
loop_
_entity.id
_entity.type
_entity.pdbx_description
1 polymer ?
#
loop_
_entity_poly.entity_id
_entity_poly.type
_entity_poly.pdbx_seq_one_letter_code
_entity_poly.pdbx_strand_id
1 'polypeptide(L)'
;MTKPRRDFNLTEKLAAMTLKWLHAIGQGIPYEHAKAMSAEQINSLIEWDHYPIRYVDGGTTHPTNGEPRFRQEHREKTAKVDQPQIAKGDRIRADQEEFRRRLLTKLRGDIGRHEKQRPKRKIPSRSFAQQRGQR
;
A
#
# COMPACT_ATOMS: atom_id res chain seq x y z
N MET A 1 16.78 54.03 -4.92
CA MET A 1 15.81 53.35 -4.03
C MET A 1 15.97 51.84 -4.21
N THR A 2 16.39 51.12 -3.17
CA THR A 2 16.46 49.65 -3.19
C THR A 2 15.04 49.09 -3.08
N LYS A 3 14.66 48.16 -3.96
CA LYS A 3 13.36 47.49 -3.87
C LYS A 3 13.29 46.72 -2.54
N PRO A 4 12.16 46.80 -1.80
CA PRO A 4 12.00 46.02 -0.58
C PRO A 4 12.06 44.53 -0.90
N ARG A 5 12.76 43.77 -0.03
CA ARG A 5 12.84 42.32 -0.13
C ARG A 5 11.47 41.73 0.22
N ARG A 6 10.93 40.88 -0.65
CA ARG A 6 9.73 40.09 -0.36
C ARG A 6 10.13 38.76 0.26
N ASP A 7 9.48 38.39 1.35
CA ASP A 7 9.62 37.06 1.94
C ASP A 7 8.85 36.00 1.15
N PHE A 8 9.36 34.77 1.20
CA PHE A 8 8.69 33.62 0.60
C PHE A 8 7.43 33.26 1.37
N ASN A 9 6.35 32.97 0.66
CA ASN A 9 5.17 32.35 1.24
C ASN A 9 5.39 30.84 1.49
N LEU A 10 4.42 30.16 2.11
CA LEU A 10 4.55 28.74 2.42
C LEU A 10 4.71 27.87 1.17
N THR A 11 3.93 28.13 0.12
CA THR A 11 3.98 27.41 -1.16
C THR A 11 5.37 27.48 -1.80
N GLU A 12 5.99 28.66 -1.77
CA GLU A 12 7.33 28.90 -2.29
C GLU A 12 8.42 28.25 -1.44
N LYS A 13 8.26 28.26 -0.11
CA LYS A 13 9.16 27.54 0.81
C LYS A 13 9.10 26.03 0.55
N LEU A 14 7.90 25.47 0.36
CA LEU A 14 7.72 24.06 0.03
C LEU A 14 8.29 23.69 -1.34
N ALA A 15 8.12 24.56 -2.35
CA ALA A 15 8.70 24.34 -3.67
C ALA A 15 10.24 24.35 -3.62
N ALA A 16 10.82 25.31 -2.88
CA ALA A 16 12.26 25.36 -2.66
C ALA A 16 12.79 24.11 -1.94
N MET A 17 12.08 23.66 -0.90
CA MET A 17 12.42 22.42 -0.18
C MET A 17 12.33 21.19 -1.09
N THR A 18 11.29 21.10 -1.93
CA THR A 18 11.10 20.01 -2.88
C THR A 18 12.28 19.94 -3.86
N LEU A 19 12.67 21.06 -4.47
CA LEU A 19 13.83 21.11 -5.37
C LEU A 19 15.13 20.65 -4.68
N LYS A 20 15.34 21.04 -3.42
CA LYS A 20 16.53 20.63 -2.65
C LYS A 20 16.49 19.14 -2.30
N TRP A 21 15.34 18.64 -1.88
CA TRP A 21 15.15 17.22 -1.60
C TRP A 21 15.38 16.37 -2.86
N LEU A 22 14.79 16.76 -3.98
CA LEU A 22 14.99 16.11 -5.28
C LEU A 22 16.46 16.05 -5.69
N HIS A 23 17.18 17.15 -5.52
CA HIS A 23 18.62 17.18 -5.77
C HIS A 23 19.39 16.22 -4.86
N ALA A 24 19.05 16.16 -3.57
CA ALA A 24 19.71 15.29 -2.60
C ALA A 24 19.51 13.79 -2.89
N ILE A 25 18.37 13.41 -3.47
CA ILE A 25 18.08 12.02 -3.88
C ILE A 25 18.53 11.69 -5.31
N GLY A 26 19.28 12.59 -5.96
CA GLY A 26 19.79 12.40 -7.32
C GLY A 26 18.76 12.58 -8.45
N GLN A 27 17.56 13.06 -8.12
CA GLN A 27 16.48 13.35 -9.07
C GLN A 27 16.26 14.86 -9.26
N GLY A 28 17.33 15.65 -9.16
CA GLY A 28 17.28 17.10 -9.21
C GLY A 28 16.78 17.63 -10.57
N ILE A 29 15.89 18.62 -10.52
CA ILE A 29 15.41 19.32 -11.71
C ILE A 29 16.45 20.38 -12.11
N PRO A 30 16.90 20.43 -13.37
CA PRO A 30 17.81 21.48 -13.83
C PRO A 30 17.24 22.89 -13.56
N TYR A 31 18.12 23.81 -13.18
CA TYR A 31 17.72 25.17 -12.79
C TYR A 31 16.86 25.88 -13.84
N GLU A 32 17.25 25.82 -15.11
CA GLU A 32 16.51 26.47 -16.20
C GLU A 32 15.09 25.89 -16.38
N HIS A 33 14.91 24.58 -16.13
CA HIS A 33 13.59 23.97 -16.16
C HIS A 33 12.76 24.39 -14.93
N ALA A 34 13.35 24.33 -13.73
CA ALA A 34 12.67 24.76 -12.51
C ALA A 34 12.24 26.24 -12.56
N LYS A 35 13.02 27.10 -13.22
CA LYS A 35 12.72 28.52 -13.44
C LYS A 35 11.47 28.75 -14.29
N ALA A 36 11.16 27.83 -15.20
CA ALA A 36 9.95 27.88 -16.03
C ALA A 36 8.69 27.34 -15.32
N MET A 37 8.85 26.76 -14.12
CA MET A 37 7.76 26.20 -13.34
C MET A 37 7.27 27.16 -12.25
N SER A 38 5.96 27.20 -12.03
CA SER A 38 5.40 27.83 -10.84
C SER A 38 5.69 27.00 -9.58
N ALA A 39 5.59 27.62 -8.40
CA ALA A 39 5.75 26.92 -7.13
C ALA A 39 4.71 25.79 -6.96
N GLU A 40 3.50 25.98 -7.46
CA GLU A 40 2.43 24.96 -7.46
C GLU A 40 2.77 23.78 -8.38
N GLN A 41 3.32 24.05 -9.56
CA GLN A 41 3.77 22.99 -10.48
C GLN A 41 4.86 22.15 -9.84
N ILE A 42 5.85 22.79 -9.19
CA ILE A 42 6.92 22.08 -8.47
C ILE A 42 6.35 21.21 -7.36
N ASN A 43 5.48 21.78 -6.51
CA ASN A 43 4.85 21.02 -5.42
C ASN A 43 3.97 19.87 -5.94
N SER A 44 3.39 20.00 -7.13
CA SER A 44 2.54 18.96 -7.73
C SER A 44 3.30 17.72 -8.22
N LEU A 45 4.64 17.76 -8.27
CA LEU A 45 5.47 16.61 -8.67
C LEU A 45 5.47 15.50 -7.62
N ILE A 46 5.27 15.87 -6.35
CA ILE A 46 5.31 14.96 -5.22
C ILE A 46 3.91 14.72 -4.65
N GLU A 47 3.71 13.53 -4.10
CA GLU A 47 2.58 13.15 -3.26
C GLU A 47 3.11 12.67 -1.91
N TRP A 48 2.34 12.89 -0.85
CA TRP A 48 2.72 12.49 0.51
C TRP A 48 2.12 11.13 0.84
N ASP A 49 2.98 10.15 1.03
CA ASP A 49 2.63 8.79 1.40
C ASP A 49 2.63 8.62 2.92
N HIS A 50 1.76 7.73 3.43
CA HIS A 50 1.76 7.34 4.84
C HIS A 50 2.71 6.14 5.01
N TYR A 51 3.94 6.41 5.44
CA TYR A 51 5.01 5.43 5.58
C TYR A 51 5.83 5.68 6.87
N PRO A 52 6.21 4.62 7.64
CA PRO A 52 6.11 3.21 7.31
C PRO A 52 4.74 2.58 7.54
N ILE A 53 3.82 3.28 8.21
CA ILE A 53 2.51 2.74 8.57
C ILE A 53 1.44 3.41 7.72
N ARG A 54 0.74 2.60 6.91
CA ARG A 54 -0.39 3.07 6.12
C ARG A 54 -1.50 3.59 7.02
N TYR A 55 -2.23 4.59 6.54
CA TYR A 55 -3.36 5.16 7.29
C TYR A 55 -4.40 4.09 7.68
N VAL A 56 -4.74 3.18 6.76
CA VAL A 56 -5.71 2.08 6.99
C VAL A 56 -5.28 1.06 8.05
N ASP A 57 -3.97 0.99 8.35
CA ASP A 57 -3.42 0.10 9.37
C ASP A 57 -3.16 0.85 10.70
N GLY A 58 -3.69 2.07 10.84
CA GLY A 58 -3.52 2.90 12.04
C GLY A 58 -2.39 3.92 11.96
N GLY A 59 -1.80 4.15 10.79
CA GLY A 59 -0.84 5.23 10.57
C GLY A 59 -1.48 6.60 10.77
N THR A 60 -0.73 7.55 11.35
CA THR A 60 -1.21 8.92 11.61
C THR A 60 -0.73 9.89 10.54
N THR A 61 -1.31 11.09 10.49
CA THR A 61 -0.86 12.20 9.64
C THR A 61 0.29 12.99 10.28
N HIS A 62 0.95 12.43 11.31
CA HIS A 62 2.10 13.06 11.94
C HIS A 62 3.26 13.15 10.92
N PRO A 63 4.07 14.23 10.90
CA PRO A 63 5.13 14.39 9.90
C PRO A 63 6.16 13.26 9.86
N THR A 64 6.35 12.52 10.96
CA THR A 64 7.25 11.36 11.00
C THR A 64 6.73 10.14 10.23
N ASN A 65 5.45 10.13 9.86
CA ASN A 65 4.82 9.10 9.04
C ASN A 65 4.51 9.61 7.63
N GLY A 66 4.99 10.80 7.27
CA GLY A 66 4.82 11.39 5.95
C GLY A 66 6.10 11.24 5.12
N GLU A 67 6.02 10.54 4.01
CA GLU A 67 7.14 10.38 3.08
C GLU A 67 6.80 11.02 1.73
N PRO A 68 7.55 12.02 1.26
CA PRO A 68 7.35 12.56 -0.07
C PRO A 68 7.81 11.52 -1.10
N ARG A 69 6.96 11.24 -2.08
CA ARG A 69 7.26 10.36 -3.21
C ARG A 69 6.90 11.07 -4.51
N PHE A 70 7.57 10.73 -5.60
CA PHE A 70 7.08 11.18 -6.90
C PHE A 70 5.69 10.63 -7.15
N ARG A 71 4.83 11.46 -7.76
CA ARG A 71 3.45 11.07 -8.06
C ARG A 71 3.34 9.72 -8.79
N GLN A 72 4.24 9.45 -9.75
CA GLN A 72 4.24 8.17 -10.46
C GLN A 72 4.63 7.01 -9.54
N GLU A 73 5.72 7.14 -8.79
CA GLU A 73 6.18 6.11 -7.84
C GLU A 73 5.14 5.82 -6.77
N HIS A 74 4.48 6.86 -6.24
CA HIS A 74 3.39 6.73 -5.28
C HIS A 74 2.23 5.91 -5.86
N ARG A 75 1.76 6.26 -7.06
CA ARG A 75 0.69 5.50 -7.76
C ARG A 75 1.08 4.05 -8.01
N GLU A 76 2.31 3.81 -8.43
CA GLU A 76 2.82 2.46 -8.67
C GLU A 76 2.88 1.63 -7.38
N LYS A 77 3.37 2.21 -6.27
CA LYS A 77 3.35 1.58 -4.95
C LYS A 77 1.92 1.26 -4.51
N THR A 78 1.01 2.22 -4.61
CA THR A 78 -0.39 2.03 -4.22
C THR A 78 -1.02 0.87 -4.99
N ALA A 79 -0.84 0.82 -6.31
CA ALA A 79 -1.43 -0.21 -7.16
C ALA A 79 -0.79 -1.59 -6.99
N LYS A 80 0.55 -1.67 -6.94
CA LYS A 80 1.28 -2.94 -6.94
C LYS A 80 1.45 -3.55 -5.55
N VAL A 81 1.47 -2.73 -4.49
CA VAL A 81 1.82 -3.16 -3.13
C VAL A 81 0.67 -2.96 -2.17
N ASP A 82 0.18 -1.72 -2.03
CA ASP A 82 -0.75 -1.39 -0.96
C ASP A 82 -2.12 -2.03 -1.17
N GLN A 83 -2.72 -1.87 -2.35
CA GLN A 83 -4.04 -2.44 -2.66
C GLN A 83 -4.08 -3.97 -2.51
N PRO A 84 -3.11 -4.75 -3.07
CA PRO A 84 -3.10 -6.21 -2.88
C PRO A 84 -2.92 -6.62 -1.41
N GLN A 85 -2.10 -5.90 -0.65
CA GLN A 85 -1.88 -6.20 0.76
C GLN A 85 -3.11 -5.90 1.61
N ILE A 86 -3.79 -4.78 1.35
CA ILE A 86 -5.06 -4.42 2.00
C ILE A 86 -6.11 -5.51 1.71
N ALA A 87 -6.29 -5.86 0.43
CA ALA A 87 -7.24 -6.91 0.04
C ALA A 87 -6.91 -8.28 0.66
N LYS A 88 -5.62 -8.59 0.86
CA LYS A 88 -5.23 -9.80 1.60
C LYS A 88 -5.56 -9.68 3.09
N GLY A 89 -5.28 -8.53 3.71
CA GLY A 89 -5.63 -8.25 5.10
C GLY A 89 -7.13 -8.40 5.36
N ASP A 90 -7.96 -7.84 4.49
CA ASP A 90 -9.42 -7.94 4.56
C ASP A 90 -9.91 -9.39 4.53
N ARG A 91 -9.39 -10.19 3.59
CA ARG A 91 -9.73 -11.63 3.52
C ARG A 91 -9.35 -12.38 4.79
N ILE A 92 -8.15 -12.15 5.32
CA ILE A 92 -7.70 -12.80 6.55
C ILE A 92 -8.57 -12.37 7.75
N ARG A 93 -8.95 -11.08 7.83
CA ARG A 93 -9.84 -10.59 8.87
C ARG A 93 -11.20 -11.28 8.82
N ALA A 94 -11.79 -11.41 7.63
CA ALA A 94 -13.05 -12.13 7.43
C ALA A 94 -12.96 -13.60 7.85
N ASP A 95 -11.90 -14.31 7.46
CA ASP A 95 -11.68 -15.71 7.83
C ASP A 95 -11.52 -15.88 9.36
N GLN A 96 -10.80 -14.95 10.01
CA GLN A 96 -10.63 -14.96 11.47
C GLN A 96 -11.95 -14.68 12.20
N GLU A 97 -12.76 -13.76 11.70
CA GLU A 97 -14.07 -13.45 12.27
C GLU A 97 -15.02 -14.64 12.15
N GLU A 98 -15.03 -15.33 11.00
CA GLU A 98 -15.81 -16.55 10.83
C GLU A 98 -15.35 -17.65 11.78
N PHE A 99 -14.03 -17.84 11.92
CA PHE A 99 -13.48 -18.80 12.86
C PHE A 99 -13.89 -18.50 14.31
N ARG A 100 -13.76 -17.24 14.75
CA ARG A 100 -14.20 -16.80 16.08
C ARG A 100 -15.70 -17.04 16.30
N ARG A 101 -16.54 -16.74 15.30
CA ARG A 101 -17.99 -17.01 15.35
C ARG A 101 -18.28 -18.50 15.53
N ARG A 102 -17.61 -19.38 14.79
CA ARG A 102 -17.76 -20.84 14.93
C ARG A 102 -17.33 -21.33 16.32
N LEU A 103 -16.22 -20.82 16.84
CA LEU A 103 -15.72 -21.18 18.18
C LEU A 103 -16.72 -20.78 19.28
N LEU A 104 -17.23 -19.55 19.25
CA LEU A 104 -18.20 -19.05 20.22
C LEU A 104 -19.53 -19.82 20.16
N THR A 105 -19.97 -20.22 18.96
CA THR A 105 -21.16 -21.04 18.78
C THR A 105 -20.99 -22.42 19.42
N LYS A 106 -19.83 -23.07 19.22
CA LYS A 106 -19.48 -24.34 19.89
C LYS A 106 -19.43 -24.21 21.41
N LEU A 107 -18.92 -23.08 21.93
CA LEU A 107 -18.76 -22.85 23.37
C LEU A 107 -20.10 -22.61 24.08
N ARG A 108 -21.08 -22.00 23.40
CA ARG A 108 -22.42 -21.73 23.95
C ARG A 108 -23.34 -22.95 23.97
N GLY A 109 -22.84 -24.14 23.64
CA GLY A 109 -23.62 -25.38 23.67
C GLY A 109 -24.73 -25.43 22.62
N ASP A 110 -24.81 -24.43 21.75
CA ASP A 110 -25.88 -24.30 20.79
C ASP A 110 -25.47 -24.95 19.46
N ILE A 111 -26.22 -26.03 19.15
CA ILE A 111 -26.51 -26.57 17.82
C ILE A 111 -25.45 -27.59 17.32
N GLY A 112 -25.78 -28.88 17.13
CA GLY A 112 -26.99 -29.33 16.44
C GLY A 112 -26.89 -29.11 14.93
N ARG A 113 -25.76 -29.39 14.28
CA ARG A 113 -25.72 -29.62 12.82
C ARG A 113 -24.90 -30.86 12.56
N HIS A 114 -25.57 -31.91 12.09
CA HIS A 114 -24.93 -33.03 11.42
C HIS A 114 -23.91 -32.46 10.43
N GLU A 115 -22.62 -32.65 10.70
CA GLU A 115 -21.60 -32.49 9.67
C GLU A 115 -22.05 -33.35 8.49
N LYS A 116 -22.40 -32.72 7.36
CA LYS A 116 -22.54 -33.45 6.10
C LYS A 116 -21.17 -34.06 5.85
N GLN A 117 -20.99 -35.33 6.24
CA GLN A 117 -19.77 -36.07 6.00
C GLN A 117 -19.47 -35.93 4.51
N ARG A 118 -18.39 -35.23 4.17
CA ARG A 118 -17.95 -35.16 2.78
C ARG A 118 -17.72 -36.62 2.35
N PRO A 119 -18.41 -37.11 1.30
CA PRO A 119 -18.28 -38.50 0.90
C PRO A 119 -16.80 -38.78 0.60
N LYS A 120 -16.23 -39.78 1.29
CA LYS A 120 -14.85 -40.22 1.05
C LYS A 120 -14.75 -40.62 -0.42
N ARG A 121 -14.10 -39.78 -1.23
CA ARG A 121 -13.75 -40.13 -2.60
C ARG A 121 -12.65 -41.19 -2.52
N LYS A 122 -12.91 -42.38 -3.05
CA LYS A 122 -11.86 -43.40 -3.25
C LYS A 122 -10.83 -42.82 -4.22
N ILE A 123 -9.61 -42.61 -3.74
CA ILE A 123 -8.49 -42.28 -4.62
C ILE A 123 -8.24 -43.54 -5.46
N PRO A 124 -8.35 -43.48 -6.80
CA PRO A 124 -8.07 -44.64 -7.62
C PRO A 124 -6.62 -45.06 -7.41
N SER A 125 -6.41 -46.29 -6.95
CA SER A 125 -5.11 -46.91 -6.80
C SER A 125 -4.53 -47.23 -8.19
N ARG A 126 -4.02 -46.22 -8.89
CA ARG A 126 -3.11 -46.47 -10.01
C ARG A 126 -1.70 -46.50 -9.47
N SER A 127 -1.01 -47.62 -9.68
CA SER A 127 0.42 -47.69 -9.39
C SER A 127 1.16 -46.71 -10.30
N PHE A 128 2.07 -45.93 -9.73
CA PHE A 128 2.95 -45.00 -10.44
C PHE A 128 3.71 -45.66 -11.62
N ALA A 129 3.77 -46.99 -11.66
CA ALA A 129 4.45 -47.76 -12.70
C ALA A 129 3.73 -47.75 -14.07
N GLN A 130 2.41 -47.59 -14.13
CA GLN A 130 1.66 -47.67 -15.40
C GLN A 130 1.69 -46.39 -16.25
N GLN A 131 2.19 -45.26 -15.73
CA GLN A 131 2.32 -44.02 -16.50
C GLN A 131 3.64 -43.90 -17.30
N ARG A 132 4.59 -44.83 -17.14
CA ARG A 132 5.88 -44.83 -17.86
C ARG A 132 5.99 -45.86 -18.99
N GLY A 133 4.91 -46.57 -19.31
CA GLY A 133 4.89 -47.64 -20.31
C GLY A 133 4.21 -47.30 -21.65
N GLN A 134 4.05 -46.01 -21.97
CA GLN A 134 3.63 -45.57 -23.31
C GLN A 134 4.56 -44.44 -23.76
N ARG A 135 5.70 -44.82 -24.31
CA ARG A 135 6.51 -44.02 -25.23
C ARG A 135 6.79 -44.89 -26.43
#